data_AF-A0A8T3TNC0-F1
#
_entry.id   AF-A0A8T3TNC0-F1
#
_cell.length_a   1.000
_cell.length_b   1.000
_cell.length_c   1.000
_cell.angle_alpha   90.00
_cell.angle_beta   90.00
_cell.angle_gamma   90.00
#
_symmetry.space_group_name_H-M   'P 1'
#
loop_
_entity.id
_entity.type
_entity.pdbx_description
1 polymer ?
#
loop_
_entity_poly.entity_id
_entity_poly.type
_entity_poly.pdbx_seq_one_letter_code
_entity_poly.pdbx_strand_id
1 'polypeptide(L)'
;MSAVLRRATPIELSADRRFAGRVRRLAATAVVALGLIWALAVTTLDAPPLVGLALAGGWLLMPTILFASLTWPVARYALVVPASLVGLALLAIGWAWLPDDPIAASGWLLMTAGILLGGWMGLWLWYRLLPVPRQLDDPFSPARLSLIGVHVALIVMGILLAAFPLLG
;
A
#
# COMPACT_ATOMS: atom_id res chain seq x y z
N MET A 1 -1.73 37.30 -8.88
CA MET A 1 -1.11 35.99 -9.18
C MET A 1 -0.03 35.66 -8.13
N SER A 2 -0.40 35.68 -6.85
CA SER A 2 0.57 35.91 -5.75
C SER A 2 0.22 35.21 -4.41
N ALA A 3 -0.59 34.15 -4.43
CA ALA A 3 -0.91 33.36 -3.22
C ALA A 3 -0.63 31.86 -3.36
N VAL A 4 -0.31 31.36 -4.56
CA VAL A 4 -0.13 29.92 -4.83
C VAL A 4 1.26 29.40 -4.40
N LEU A 5 2.20 30.28 -4.08
CA LEU A 5 3.61 29.93 -3.85
C LEU A 5 4.05 29.83 -2.37
N ARG A 6 3.16 30.04 -1.39
CA ARG A 6 3.45 29.60 -0.01
C ARG A 6 3.07 28.13 0.13
N ARG A 7 3.75 27.23 -0.57
CA ARG A 7 3.65 25.80 -0.27
C ARG A 7 4.32 25.56 1.08
N ALA A 8 3.52 25.65 2.14
CA ALA A 8 3.83 24.93 3.36
C ALA A 8 4.08 23.47 2.95
N THR A 9 5.25 22.93 3.28
CA THR A 9 5.55 21.52 3.05
C THR A 9 4.40 20.68 3.60
N PRO A 10 3.76 19.81 2.80
CA PRO A 10 2.68 18.96 3.30
C PRO A 10 3.14 18.25 4.56
N ILE A 11 2.24 18.10 5.54
CA ILE A 11 2.57 17.43 6.81
C ILE A 11 3.11 16.01 6.55
N GLU A 12 2.66 15.37 5.47
CA GLU A 12 3.09 14.07 4.99
C GLU A 12 4.54 14.01 4.49
N LEU A 13 5.16 15.16 4.22
CA LEU A 13 6.57 15.30 3.82
C LEU A 13 7.38 16.09 4.85
N SER A 14 6.78 16.39 6.00
CA SER A 14 7.40 17.11 7.11
C SER A 14 7.92 16.17 8.21
N ALA A 15 8.59 16.77 9.19
CA ALA A 15 9.06 16.11 10.41
C ALA A 15 8.05 16.15 11.58
N ASP A 16 6.75 16.31 11.29
CA ASP A 16 5.71 16.34 12.34
C ASP A 16 5.70 15.06 13.19
N ARG A 17 5.65 15.23 14.53
CA ARG A 17 5.74 14.13 15.50
C ARG A 17 4.52 13.20 15.48
N ARG A 18 3.31 13.75 15.28
CA ARG A 18 2.08 12.94 15.23
C ARG A 18 2.06 12.10 13.96
N PHE A 19 2.46 12.69 12.84
CA PHE A 19 2.60 12.00 11.57
C PHE A 19 3.71 10.92 11.62
N ALA A 20 4.85 11.18 12.29
CA ALA A 20 5.90 10.19 12.49
C ALA A 20 5.39 8.95 13.24
N GLY A 21 4.57 9.12 14.28
CA GLY A 21 3.93 8.00 14.99
C GLY A 21 3.03 7.16 14.08
N ARG A 22 2.31 7.80 13.16
CA ARG A 22 1.51 7.12 12.14
C ARG A 22 2.37 6.39 11.11
N VAL A 23 3.44 7.01 10.61
CA VAL A 23 4.38 6.38 9.67
C VAL A 23 5.03 5.13 10.30
N ARG A 24 5.37 5.16 11.59
CA ARG A 24 5.88 3.99 12.30
C ARG A 24 4.88 2.84 12.33
N ARG A 25 3.60 3.12 12.62
CA ARG A 25 2.53 2.10 12.56
C ARG A 25 2.37 1.56 11.14
N LEU A 26 2.36 2.43 10.14
CA LEU A 26 2.30 2.04 8.73
C LEU A 26 3.46 1.12 8.34
N ALA A 27 4.69 1.43 8.79
CA ALA A 27 5.87 0.61 8.53
C ALA A 27 5.71 -0.80 9.13
N ALA A 28 5.28 -0.89 10.39
CA ALA A 28 5.03 -2.17 11.05
C ALA A 28 3.91 -2.97 10.36
N THR A 29 2.81 -2.33 9.99
CA THR A 29 1.73 -2.96 9.22
C THR A 29 2.22 -3.44 7.86
N ALA A 30 3.05 -2.67 7.16
CA ALA A 30 3.60 -3.05 5.86
C ALA A 30 4.50 -4.29 5.94
N VAL A 31 5.31 -4.43 7.01
CA VAL A 31 6.10 -5.65 7.26
C VAL A 31 5.19 -6.88 7.29
N VAL A 32 4.08 -6.82 8.03
CA VAL A 32 3.17 -7.96 8.19
C VAL A 32 2.34 -8.19 6.92
N ALA A 33 1.61 -7.17 6.46
CA ALA A 33 0.66 -7.32 5.36
C ALA A 33 1.34 -7.72 4.04
N LEU A 34 2.43 -7.04 3.65
CA LEU A 34 3.14 -7.40 2.42
C LEU A 34 3.89 -8.73 2.55
N GLY A 35 4.38 -9.06 3.75
CA GLY A 35 4.98 -10.35 4.02
C GLY A 35 3.99 -11.50 3.86
N LEU A 36 2.76 -11.32 4.35
CA LEU A 36 1.66 -12.28 4.15
C LEU A 36 1.26 -12.40 2.67
N ILE A 37 1.14 -11.29 1.94
CA ILE A 37 0.83 -11.31 0.51
C ILE A 37 1.90 -12.09 -0.28
N TRP A 38 3.18 -11.81 0.00
CA TRP A 38 4.29 -12.54 -0.61
C TRP A 38 4.28 -14.02 -0.24
N ALA A 39 4.12 -14.34 1.05
CA ALA A 39 4.06 -15.71 1.55
C ALA A 39 2.90 -16.51 0.93
N LEU A 40 1.73 -15.89 0.77
CA LEU A 40 0.60 -16.50 0.07
C LEU A 40 0.94 -16.75 -1.40
N ALA A 41 1.55 -15.78 -2.08
CA ALA A 41 1.89 -15.94 -3.50
C ALA A 41 2.81 -17.15 -3.73
N VAL A 42 3.86 -17.29 -2.91
CA VAL A 42 4.83 -18.39 -3.09
C VAL A 42 4.31 -19.75 -2.60
N THR A 43 3.29 -19.80 -1.76
CA THR A 43 2.72 -21.06 -1.24
C THR A 43 1.46 -21.52 -1.97
N THR A 44 0.75 -20.61 -2.65
CA THR A 44 -0.57 -20.91 -3.26
C THR A 44 -0.61 -20.75 -4.77
N LEU A 45 0.36 -20.08 -5.40
CA LEU A 45 0.36 -19.80 -6.83
C LEU A 45 1.53 -20.50 -7.53
N ASP A 46 1.28 -21.02 -8.73
CA ASP A 46 2.32 -21.45 -9.68
C ASP A 46 2.76 -20.27 -10.58
N ALA A 47 3.08 -19.14 -9.94
CA ALA A 47 3.48 -17.92 -10.64
C ALA A 47 5.00 -17.92 -10.93
N PRO A 48 5.46 -17.25 -12.01
CA PRO A 48 6.88 -17.14 -12.31
C PRO A 48 7.67 -16.53 -11.14
N PRO A 49 8.95 -16.93 -10.92
CA PRO A 49 9.77 -16.43 -9.83
C PRO A 49 9.88 -14.90 -9.80
N LEU A 50 9.79 -14.24 -10.96
CA LEU A 50 9.80 -12.78 -11.07
C LEU A 50 8.65 -12.10 -10.31
N VAL A 51 7.46 -12.70 -10.29
CA VAL A 51 6.30 -12.20 -9.52
C VAL A 51 6.60 -12.27 -8.03
N GLY A 52 7.11 -13.42 -7.57
CA GLY A 52 7.55 -13.61 -6.19
C GLY A 52 8.66 -12.63 -5.77
N LEU A 53 9.65 -12.40 -6.63
CA LEU A 53 10.73 -11.43 -6.40
C LEU A 53 10.23 -9.99 -6.35
N ALA A 54 9.26 -9.62 -7.19
CA ALA A 54 8.66 -8.29 -7.16
C ALA A 54 7.89 -8.06 -5.84
N LEU A 55 7.10 -9.03 -5.39
CA LEU A 55 6.40 -8.99 -4.10
C LEU A 55 7.39 -8.93 -2.93
N ALA A 56 8.43 -9.78 -2.94
CA ALA A 56 9.49 -9.76 -1.92
C ALA A 56 10.23 -8.43 -1.89
N GLY A 57 10.59 -7.88 -3.05
CA GLY A 57 11.22 -6.58 -3.20
C GLY A 57 10.34 -5.47 -2.63
N GLY A 58 9.04 -5.48 -2.95
CA GLY A 58 8.06 -4.56 -2.37
C GLY A 58 7.96 -4.69 -0.85
N TRP A 59 7.89 -5.91 -0.34
CA TRP A 59 7.84 -6.23 1.10
C TRP A 59 9.08 -5.76 1.87
N LEU A 60 10.28 -5.89 1.31
CA LEU A 60 11.51 -5.45 1.98
C LEU A 60 11.72 -3.94 1.86
N LEU A 61 11.48 -3.38 0.67
CA LEU A 61 11.76 -1.96 0.40
C LEU A 61 10.76 -1.03 1.08
N MET A 62 9.46 -1.35 1.08
CA MET A 62 8.43 -0.47 1.65
C MET A 62 8.66 -0.15 3.15
N PRO A 63 8.76 -1.12 4.07
CA PRO A 63 9.01 -0.82 5.48
C PRO A 63 10.38 -0.19 5.70
N THR A 64 11.42 -0.60 4.96
CA THR A 64 12.75 0.01 5.03
C THR A 64 12.70 1.50 4.71
N ILE A 65 12.04 1.87 3.61
CA ILE A 65 11.88 3.27 3.20
C ILE A 65 11.01 4.03 4.22
N LEU A 66 9.93 3.43 4.72
CA LEU A 66 9.07 4.06 5.73
C LEU A 66 9.84 4.35 7.02
N PHE A 67 10.64 3.40 7.51
CA PHE A 67 11.49 3.61 8.68
C PHE A 67 12.57 4.67 8.43
N ALA A 68 13.29 4.60 7.31
CA ALA A 68 14.26 5.62 6.93
C ALA A 68 13.61 7.01 6.83
N SER A 69 12.34 7.07 6.41
CA SER A 69 11.60 8.32 6.29
C SER A 69 11.23 9.00 7.61
N LEU A 70 11.41 8.32 8.74
CA LEU A 70 11.29 8.94 10.06
C LEU A 70 12.45 9.91 10.32
N THR A 71 13.63 9.62 9.77
CA THR A 71 14.83 10.47 9.84
C THR A 71 14.89 11.42 8.65
N TRP A 72 14.57 10.93 7.44
CA TRP A 72 14.62 11.70 6.20
C TRP A 72 13.25 11.72 5.50
N PRO A 73 12.36 12.69 5.81
CA PRO A 73 11.01 12.73 5.22
C PRO A 73 10.96 12.67 3.69
N VAL A 74 12.01 13.16 3.01
CA VAL A 74 12.16 13.09 1.54
C VAL A 74 12.25 11.66 1.03
N ALA A 75 12.72 10.70 1.83
CA ALA A 75 12.76 9.29 1.45
C ALA A 75 11.37 8.72 1.09
N ARG A 76 10.28 9.36 1.54
CA ARG A 76 8.91 8.95 1.20
C ARG A 76 8.69 8.90 -0.31
N TYR A 77 9.29 9.79 -1.11
CA TYR A 77 9.18 9.74 -2.57
C TYR A 77 9.62 8.39 -3.16
N ALA A 78 10.58 7.72 -2.53
CA ALA A 78 11.04 6.41 -2.98
C ALA A 78 9.97 5.31 -2.81
N LEU A 79 8.90 5.53 -2.04
CA LEU A 79 7.78 4.58 -1.85
C LEU A 79 7.04 4.26 -3.16
N VAL A 80 7.19 5.08 -4.19
CA VAL A 80 6.66 4.76 -5.53
C VAL A 80 7.22 3.43 -6.04
N VAL A 81 8.50 3.15 -5.78
CA VAL A 81 9.17 1.93 -6.28
C VAL A 81 8.56 0.66 -5.68
N PRO A 82 8.52 0.45 -4.35
CA PRO A 82 7.88 -0.74 -3.80
C PRO A 82 6.38 -0.79 -4.09
N ALA A 83 5.68 0.35 -4.12
CA ALA A 83 4.26 0.36 -4.48
C ALA A 83 4.03 -0.14 -5.91
N SER A 84 4.87 0.28 -6.86
CA SER A 84 4.83 -0.21 -8.24
C SER A 84 5.19 -1.69 -8.35
N LEU A 85 6.21 -2.16 -7.63
CA LEU A 85 6.57 -3.59 -7.62
C LEU A 85 5.40 -4.47 -7.16
N VAL A 86 4.80 -4.15 -6.01
CA VAL A 86 3.65 -4.91 -5.48
C VAL A 86 2.44 -4.77 -6.40
N GLY A 87 2.12 -3.55 -6.84
CA GLY A 87 0.96 -3.30 -7.69
C GLY A 87 1.04 -4.02 -9.04
N LEU A 88 2.20 -3.97 -9.70
CA LEU A 88 2.41 -4.68 -10.97
C LEU A 88 2.40 -6.20 -10.79
N ALA A 89 3.00 -6.71 -9.71
CA ALA A 89 2.96 -8.15 -9.42
C ALA A 89 1.53 -8.65 -9.19
N LEU A 90 0.72 -7.91 -8.43
CA LEU A 90 -0.69 -8.25 -8.18
C LEU A 90 -1.55 -8.14 -9.44
N LEU A 91 -1.33 -7.12 -10.28
CA LEU A 91 -1.98 -7.03 -11.58
C LEU A 91 -1.62 -8.21 -12.48
N ALA A 92 -0.34 -8.63 -12.47
CA ALA A 92 0.14 -9.77 -13.21
C ALA A 92 -0.55 -11.06 -12.74
N ILE A 93 -0.61 -11.30 -11.42
CA ILE A 93 -1.38 -12.41 -10.81
C ILE A 93 -2.83 -12.37 -11.27
N GLY A 94 -3.47 -11.21 -11.18
CA GLY A 94 -4.87 -11.01 -11.58
C GLY A 94 -5.15 -11.34 -13.05
N TRP A 95 -4.14 -11.18 -13.91
CA TRP A 95 -4.26 -11.37 -15.35
C TRP A 95 -3.99 -12.81 -15.80
N ALA A 96 -3.01 -13.50 -15.20
CA ALA A 96 -2.50 -14.76 -15.75
C ALA A 96 -2.32 -15.90 -14.73
N TRP A 97 -2.43 -15.63 -13.44
CA TRP A 97 -2.18 -16.63 -12.38
C TRP A 97 -3.23 -16.56 -11.27
N LEU A 98 -4.47 -16.24 -11.63
CA LEU A 98 -5.59 -16.29 -10.70
C LEU A 98 -5.88 -17.77 -10.38
N PRO A 99 -6.09 -18.15 -9.10
CA PRO A 99 -6.52 -19.50 -8.75
C PRO A 99 -7.84 -19.90 -9.40
N ASP A 100 -8.03 -21.19 -9.68
CA ASP A 100 -9.30 -21.73 -10.16
C ASP A 100 -10.41 -21.67 -9.09
N ASP A 101 -10.03 -21.76 -7.81
CA ASP A 101 -10.96 -21.61 -6.70
C ASP A 101 -11.53 -20.17 -6.64
N PRO A 102 -12.85 -19.98 -6.75
CA PRO A 102 -13.45 -18.65 -6.86
C PRO A 102 -13.30 -17.81 -5.58
N ILE A 103 -13.17 -18.45 -4.42
CA ILE A 103 -12.97 -17.76 -3.14
C ILE A 103 -11.56 -17.19 -3.08
N ALA A 104 -10.55 -18.01 -3.37
CA ALA A 104 -9.16 -17.60 -3.43
C ALA A 104 -8.92 -16.53 -4.50
N ALA A 105 -9.50 -16.72 -5.70
CA ALA A 105 -9.49 -15.74 -6.78
C ALA A 105 -10.04 -14.37 -6.33
N SER A 106 -11.19 -14.36 -5.65
CA SER A 106 -11.77 -13.15 -5.08
C SER A 106 -10.83 -12.49 -4.07
N GLY A 107 -10.13 -13.29 -3.26
CA GLY A 107 -9.10 -12.83 -2.35
C GLY A 107 -7.98 -12.04 -3.04
N TRP A 108 -7.40 -12.60 -4.11
CA TRP A 108 -6.37 -11.94 -4.92
C TRP A 108 -6.85 -10.65 -5.58
N LEU A 109 -8.08 -10.63 -6.09
CA LEU A 109 -8.67 -9.43 -6.68
C LEU A 109 -8.93 -8.33 -5.65
N LEU A 110 -9.42 -8.68 -4.44
CA LEU A 110 -9.59 -7.73 -3.34
C LEU A 110 -8.25 -7.14 -2.88
N MET A 111 -7.20 -7.97 -2.75
CA MET A 111 -5.86 -7.47 -2.42
C MET A 111 -5.34 -6.52 -3.51
N THR A 112 -5.54 -6.86 -4.79
CA THR A 112 -5.15 -6.01 -5.93
C THR A 112 -5.88 -4.67 -5.86
N ALA A 113 -7.20 -4.67 -5.72
CA ALA A 113 -7.99 -3.45 -5.59
C ALA A 113 -7.56 -2.61 -4.37
N GLY A 114 -7.31 -3.26 -3.24
CA GLY A 114 -6.78 -2.63 -2.04
C GLY A 114 -5.44 -1.93 -2.31
N ILE A 115 -4.45 -2.63 -2.87
CA ILE A 115 -3.13 -2.05 -3.14
C ILE A 115 -3.21 -0.91 -4.14
N LEU A 116 -3.99 -1.04 -5.21
CA LEU A 116 -4.17 0.04 -6.20
C LEU A 116 -4.83 1.28 -5.57
N LEU A 117 -5.87 1.08 -4.76
CA LEU A 117 -6.50 2.16 -4.00
C LEU A 117 -5.51 2.85 -3.06
N GLY A 118 -4.73 2.07 -2.31
CA GLY A 118 -3.72 2.58 -1.38
C GLY A 118 -2.60 3.35 -2.10
N GLY A 119 -2.10 2.81 -3.21
CA GLY A 119 -1.10 3.46 -4.06
C GLY A 119 -1.62 4.76 -4.65
N TRP A 120 -2.85 4.76 -5.16
CA TRP A 120 -3.51 5.97 -5.67
C TRP A 120 -3.70 7.03 -4.58
N MET A 121 -4.20 6.63 -3.41
CA MET A 121 -4.32 7.52 -2.25
C MET A 121 -2.97 8.08 -1.80
N GLY A 122 -1.91 7.28 -1.81
CA GLY A 122 -0.55 7.73 -1.53
C GLY A 122 -0.10 8.79 -2.54
N LEU A 123 -0.22 8.50 -3.84
CA LEU A 123 0.15 9.44 -4.91
C LEU A 123 -0.62 10.77 -4.79
N TRP A 124 -1.92 10.69 -4.56
CA TRP A 124 -2.79 11.85 -4.47
C TRP A 124 -2.56 12.65 -3.17
N LEU A 125 -2.64 12.01 -2.01
CA LEU A 125 -2.69 12.71 -0.73
C LEU A 125 -1.30 13.10 -0.21
N TRP A 126 -0.27 12.28 -0.44
CA TRP A 126 1.09 12.58 0.05
C TRP A 126 1.82 13.53 -0.90
N TYR A 127 1.75 13.27 -2.22
CA TYR A 127 2.47 14.07 -3.21
C TYR A 127 1.63 15.16 -3.86
N ARG A 128 0.35 15.28 -3.48
CA ARG A 128 -0.56 16.32 -3.99
C ARG A 128 -0.65 16.34 -5.52
N LEU A 129 -0.68 15.15 -6.13
CA LEU A 129 -0.75 14.98 -7.59
C LEU A 129 -1.97 15.69 -8.21
N LEU A 130 -3.07 15.73 -7.47
CA LEU A 130 -4.29 16.47 -7.78
C LEU A 130 -4.67 17.37 -6.59
N PRO A 131 -5.47 18.43 -6.79
CA PRO A 131 -6.01 19.22 -5.70
C PRO A 131 -6.70 18.33 -4.66
N VAL A 132 -6.41 18.56 -3.37
CA VAL A 132 -6.99 17.79 -2.27
C VAL A 132 -8.13 18.60 -1.66
N PRO A 133 -9.37 18.06 -1.60
CA PRO A 133 -10.48 18.71 -0.92
C PRO A 133 -10.17 18.97 0.56
N ARG A 134 -10.73 20.05 1.13
CA ARG A 134 -10.47 20.45 2.52
C ARG A 134 -10.76 19.33 3.53
N GLN A 135 -11.79 18.52 3.27
CA GLN A 135 -12.18 17.39 4.11
C GLN A 135 -11.11 16.28 4.16
N LEU A 136 -10.27 16.19 3.12
CA LEU A 136 -9.20 15.21 3.01
C LEU A 136 -7.82 15.80 3.31
N ASP A 137 -7.71 17.11 3.54
CA ASP A 137 -6.43 17.79 3.72
C ASP A 137 -5.73 17.39 5.02
N ASP A 138 -6.48 17.30 6.12
CA ASP A 138 -5.98 16.79 7.39
C ASP A 138 -5.76 15.26 7.32
N PRO A 139 -4.54 14.75 7.57
CA PRO A 139 -4.27 13.32 7.62
C PRO A 139 -5.13 12.54 8.60
N PHE A 140 -5.62 13.19 9.65
CA PHE A 140 -6.39 12.58 10.73
C PHE A 140 -7.90 12.82 10.61
N SER A 141 -8.36 13.40 9.49
CA SER A 141 -9.78 13.65 9.28
C SER A 141 -10.57 12.33 9.17
N PRO A 142 -11.85 12.31 9.62
CA PRO A 142 -12.71 11.14 9.49
C PRO A 142 -12.83 10.64 8.04
N ALA A 143 -12.88 11.56 7.08
CA ALA A 143 -12.96 11.23 5.65
C ALA A 143 -11.69 10.54 5.12
N ARG A 144 -10.50 10.91 5.61
CA ARG A 144 -9.28 10.22 5.23
C ARG A 144 -9.16 8.87 5.93
N LEU A 145 -9.60 8.80 7.19
CA LEU A 145 -9.62 7.55 7.96
C LEU A 145 -10.58 6.52 7.36
N SER A 146 -11.74 6.94 6.83
CA SER A 146 -12.68 6.02 6.17
C SER A 146 -12.10 5.44 4.88
N LEU A 147 -11.42 6.24 4.05
CA LEU A 147 -10.71 5.73 2.87
C LEU A 147 -9.62 4.71 3.22
N ILE A 148 -8.86 4.98 4.29
CA ILE A 148 -7.87 4.03 4.81
C ILE A 148 -8.56 2.77 5.33
N GLY A 149 -9.70 2.91 6.02
CA GLY A 149 -10.50 1.79 6.49
C GLY A 149 -10.96 0.88 5.35
N VAL A 150 -11.47 1.46 4.26
CA VAL A 150 -11.84 0.70 3.04
C VAL A 150 -10.63 -0.02 2.47
N HIS A 151 -9.51 0.68 2.29
CA HIS A 151 -8.25 0.07 1.82
C HIS A 151 -7.82 -1.11 2.70
N VAL A 152 -7.80 -0.93 4.03
CA VAL A 152 -7.42 -1.99 4.97
C VAL A 152 -8.40 -3.16 4.91
N ALA A 153 -9.70 -2.90 4.84
CA ALA A 153 -10.72 -3.94 4.74
C ALA A 153 -10.54 -4.79 3.48
N LEU A 154 -10.26 -4.17 2.33
CA LEU A 154 -9.97 -4.87 1.08
C LEU A 154 -8.76 -5.80 1.22
N ILE A 155 -7.67 -5.31 1.80
CA ILE A 155 -6.45 -6.11 2.00
C ILE A 155 -6.70 -7.26 2.97
N VAL A 156 -7.30 -6.99 4.14
CA VAL A 156 -7.51 -8.02 5.18
C VAL A 156 -8.47 -9.10 4.70
N MET A 157 -9.61 -8.72 4.12
CA MET A 157 -10.54 -9.68 3.53
C MET A 157 -9.87 -10.43 2.38
N GLY A 158 -9.11 -9.74 1.54
CA GLY A 158 -8.38 -10.35 0.45
C GLY A 158 -7.40 -11.44 0.91
N ILE A 159 -6.61 -11.16 1.96
CA ILE A 159 -5.70 -12.14 2.58
C ILE A 159 -6.48 -13.34 3.12
N LEU A 160 -7.57 -13.11 3.85
CA LEU A 160 -8.36 -14.20 4.45
C LEU A 160 -8.95 -15.13 3.39
N LEU A 161 -9.49 -14.56 2.31
CA LEU A 161 -10.07 -15.35 1.21
C LEU A 161 -8.98 -16.05 0.38
N ALA A 162 -7.86 -15.39 0.10
CA ALA A 162 -6.75 -16.01 -0.63
C ALA A 162 -6.08 -17.15 0.17
N ALA A 163 -6.11 -17.08 1.50
CA ALA A 163 -5.63 -18.13 2.38
C ALA A 163 -6.62 -19.29 2.55
N PHE A 164 -7.86 -19.16 2.07
CA PHE A 164 -8.92 -20.15 2.28
C PHE A 164 -8.52 -21.59 1.88
N PRO A 165 -7.86 -21.83 0.73
CA PRO A 165 -7.43 -23.18 0.35
C PRO A 165 -6.42 -23.82 1.31
N LEU A 166 -5.74 -23.03 2.15
CA LEU A 166 -4.79 -23.54 3.15
C LEU A 166 -5.48 -24.04 4.42
N LEU A 167 -6.78 -23.79 4.58
CA LEU A 167 -7.53 -24.08 5.80
C LEU A 167 -8.29 -25.42 5.77
N GLY A 168 -8.37 -26.08 4.61
CA GLY A 168 -9.03 -27.39 4.43
C GLY A 168 -10.32 -27.29 3.64
#